data_AF-A0A9E4LRU1-F1
#
_entry.id   AF-A0A9E4LRU1-F1
#
_cell.length_a   1.000
_cell.length_b   1.000
_cell.length_c   1.000
_cell.angle_alpha   90.00
_cell.angle_beta   90.00
_cell.angle_gamma   90.00
#
_symmetry.space_group_name_H-M   'P 1'
#
loop_
_entity.id
_entity.type
_entity.pdbx_description
1 polymer ?
#
loop_
_entity_poly.entity_id
_entity_poly.type
_entity_poly.pdbx_seq_one_letter_code
_entity_poly.pdbx_strand_id
1 'polypeptide(L)' 'DVIRFAAELLGVEPPVPVPFEEADMTPMARSFYATSRKVNSDRIKTELGVDLIHPDYRSGMTATLAEERALGLID' A
#
# COMPACT_ATOMS: atom_id res chain seq x y z
N ASP A 1 1.45 8.37 0.74
CA ASP A 1 0.57 8.19 -0.44
C ASP A 1 -0.44 7.08 -0.27
N VAL A 2 0.00 5.84 -0.08
CA VAL A 2 -0.89 4.66 0.12
C VAL A 2 -2.01 4.92 1.15
N ILE A 3 -1.66 5.42 2.35
CA ILE A 3 -2.64 5.73 3.41
C ILE A 3 -3.67 6.79 2.97
N ARG A 4 -3.22 7.86 2.30
CA ARG A 4 -4.12 8.94 1.84
C ARG A 4 -5.07 8.44 0.77
N PHE A 5 -4.58 7.61 -0.15
CA PHE A 5 -5.42 7.01 -1.17
C PHE A 5 -6.43 6.03 -0.56
N ALA A 6 -6.05 5.28 0.48
CA ALA A 6 -6.99 4.46 1.24
C ALA A 6 -8.12 5.31 1.83
N ALA A 7 -7.76 6.42 2.48
CA ALA A 7 -8.72 7.34 3.09
C ALA A 7 -9.67 7.93 2.03
N GLU A 8 -9.14 8.32 0.87
CA GLU A 8 -9.92 8.78 -0.30
C GLU A 8 -10.91 7.71 -0.78
N LEU A 9 -10.46 6.47 -0.96
CA LEU A 9 -11.32 5.35 -1.38
C LEU A 9 -12.45 5.06 -0.39
N LEU A 10 -12.17 5.23 0.90
CA LEU A 10 -13.13 5.03 1.99
C LEU A 10 -13.97 6.28 2.29
N GLY A 11 -13.70 7.42 1.65
CA GLY A 11 -14.42 8.68 1.91
C GLY A 11 -14.19 9.26 3.31
N VAL A 12 -13.05 8.97 3.93
CA VAL A 12 -12.68 9.46 5.28
C VAL A 12 -11.54 10.46 5.21
N GLU A 13 -11.44 11.32 6.22
CA GLU A 13 -10.31 12.24 6.33
C GLU A 13 -9.00 11.46 6.56
N PRO A 14 -7.93 11.72 5.80
CA PRO A 14 -6.65 11.06 6.02
C PRO A 14 -6.06 11.37 7.41
N PRO A 15 -5.38 10.41 8.06
CA PRO A 15 -4.66 10.66 9.29
C PRO A 15 -3.61 11.78 9.15
N VAL A 16 -3.43 12.56 10.21
CA VAL A 16 -2.40 13.60 10.29
C VAL A 16 -1.02 12.94 10.26
N PRO A 17 -0.10 13.35 9.36
CA PRO A 17 1.24 12.80 9.32
C PRO A 17 2.05 13.23 10.55
N VAL A 18 2.83 12.29 11.10
CA VAL A 18 3.77 12.53 12.19
C VAL A 18 5.20 12.48 11.65
N PRO A 19 6.09 13.42 12.01
CA PRO A 19 7.51 13.35 11.66
C PRO A 19 8.14 12.04 12.15
N PHE A 20 9.08 11.47 11.39
CA PHE A 20 9.69 10.17 11.70
C PHE A 20 10.44 10.16 13.04
N GLU A 21 11.03 11.29 13.39
CA GLU A 21 11.79 11.55 14.61
C GLU A 21 10.90 11.58 15.85
N GLU A 22 9.65 12.02 15.67
CA GLU A 22 8.65 12.17 16.74
C GLU A 22 7.71 10.97 16.85
N ALA A 23 7.69 10.11 15.84
CA ALA A 23 6.82 8.94 15.79
C ALA A 23 7.20 7.92 16.88
N ASP A 24 6.22 7.58 17.71
CA ASP A 24 6.32 6.48 18.67
C ASP A 24 6.29 5.15 17.93
N MET A 25 7.44 4.49 17.87
CA MET A 25 7.66 3.27 17.11
C MET A 25 8.51 2.30 17.92
N THR A 26 8.08 1.03 17.93
CA THR A 26 8.92 -0.05 18.45
C THR A 26 10.24 -0.13 17.66
N PRO A 27 11.32 -0.68 18.25
CA PRO A 27 12.58 -0.87 17.53
C PRO A 27 12.41 -1.62 16.21
N MET A 28 11.50 -2.61 16.17
CA MET A 28 11.20 -3.38 14.96
C MET A 28 10.53 -2.51 13.89
N ALA A 29 9.52 -1.72 14.25
CA ALA A 29 8.87 -0.81 13.29
C ALA A 29 9.85 0.22 12.73
N ARG A 30 10.74 0.75 13.59
CA ARG A 30 11.79 1.68 13.16
C ARG A 30 12.78 1.05 12.18
N SER A 31 13.09 -0.24 12.34
CA SER A 31 14.02 -0.95 11.45
C SER A 31 13.55 -1.01 9.99
N PHE A 32 12.23 -0.96 9.74
CA PHE A 32 11.67 -0.92 8.39
C PHE A 32 12.12 0.34 7.63
N TYR A 33 12.19 1.48 8.32
CA TYR A 33 12.60 2.76 7.74
C TYR A 33 14.12 2.95 7.67
N ALA A 34 14.91 2.01 8.21
CA ALA A 34 16.37 2.09 8.19
C ALA A 34 16.95 1.95 6.77
N THR A 35 16.19 1.41 5.83
CA THR A 35 16.62 1.28 4.43
C THR A 35 15.51 1.67 3.47
N SER A 36 15.86 2.33 2.37
CA SER A 36 14.95 2.65 1.28
C SER A 36 15.58 2.24 -0.04
N ARG A 37 14.93 1.32 -0.77
CA ARG A 37 15.38 0.80 -2.06
C ARG A 37 14.19 0.57 -2.98
N LYS A 38 14.41 0.76 -4.28
CA LYS A 38 13.47 0.36 -5.34
C LYS A 38 13.91 -0.98 -5.89
N VAL A 39 12.99 -1.94 -5.94
CA VAL A 39 13.26 -3.28 -6.47
C VAL A 39 12.74 -3.36 -7.90
N ASN A 40 13.61 -3.76 -8.81
CA ASN A 40 13.25 -3.99 -10.20
C ASN A 40 12.44 -5.29 -10.33
N SER A 41 11.32 -5.24 -11.06
CA SER A 41 10.43 -6.38 -11.32
C SER A 41 10.44 -6.86 -12.77
N ASP A 42 11.42 -6.46 -13.58
CA ASP A 42 11.48 -6.78 -15.00
C ASP A 42 11.67 -8.27 -15.23
N ARG A 43 12.52 -8.94 -14.44
CA ARG A 43 12.80 -10.38 -14.62
C ARG A 43 11.55 -11.24 -14.49
N ILE A 44 10.65 -10.94 -13.56
CA ILE A 44 9.40 -11.70 -13.44
C ILE A 44 8.47 -11.45 -14.64
N LYS A 45 8.52 -10.28 -15.25
CA LYS A 45 7.70 -9.93 -16.42
C LYS A 45 8.28 -10.52 -17.70
N THR A 46 9.60 -10.45 -17.89
CA THR A 46 10.27 -10.83 -19.13
C THR A 46 10.68 -12.30 -19.18
N GLU A 47 11.27 -12.84 -18.11
CA GLU A 47 11.75 -14.23 -18.07
C GLU A 47 10.62 -15.20 -17.72
N LEU A 48 9.72 -14.80 -16.83
CA LEU A 48 8.62 -15.67 -16.36
C LEU A 48 7.28 -15.36 -17.04
N GLY A 49 7.20 -14.30 -17.85
CA GLY A 49 5.97 -13.92 -18.56
C GLY A 49 4.82 -13.48 -17.65
N VAL A 50 5.11 -13.04 -16.42
CA VAL A 50 4.07 -12.63 -15.46
C VAL A 50 3.48 -11.30 -15.88
N ASP A 51 2.17 -11.29 -16.10
CA ASP A 51 1.37 -10.08 -16.19
C ASP A 51 0.77 -9.73 -14.82
N LEU A 52 1.07 -8.52 -14.33
CA LEU A 52 0.62 -8.10 -13.00
C LEU A 52 -0.83 -7.63 -13.09
N ILE A 53 -1.74 -8.38 -12.45
CA ILE A 53 -3.16 -8.02 -12.35
C ILE A 53 -3.33 -6.63 -11.70
N HIS A 54 -2.45 -6.29 -10.75
CA HIS A 54 -2.38 -5.00 -10.08
C HIS A 54 -0.95 -4.45 -10.15
N PRO A 55 -0.59 -3.65 -11.18
CA PRO A 55 0.77 -3.17 -11.40
C PRO A 55 1.19 -2.07 -10.40
N ASP A 56 0.24 -1.47 -9.68
CA ASP A 56 0.48 -0.44 -8.69
C ASP A 56 -0.47 -0.57 -7.48
N TYR A 57 -0.19 0.19 -6.42
CA TYR A 57 -1.00 0.15 -5.21
C TYR A 57 -2.43 0.67 -5.42
N ARG A 58 -2.67 1.54 -6.42
CA ARG A 58 -3.99 2.14 -6.60
C ARG A 58 -4.97 1.13 -7.19
N SER A 59 -4.53 0.44 -8.24
CA SER A 59 -5.26 -0.65 -8.88
C SER A 59 -5.54 -1.79 -7.89
N GLY A 60 -4.53 -2.19 -7.11
CA GLY A 60 -4.68 -3.22 -6.08
C GLY A 60 -5.69 -2.83 -5.01
N MET A 61 -5.54 -1.64 -4.41
CA MET A 61 -6.45 -1.22 -3.33
C MET A 61 -7.89 -1.01 -3.79
N THR A 62 -8.09 -0.51 -5.02
CA THR A 62 -9.43 -0.36 -5.60
C THR A 62 -10.10 -1.72 -5.79
N ALA A 63 -9.35 -2.72 -6.27
CA ALA A 63 -9.85 -4.08 -6.41
C ALA A 63 -10.15 -4.73 -5.07
N THR A 64 -9.26 -4.59 -4.07
CA THR A 64 -9.48 -5.09 -2.71
C THR A 64 -10.75 -4.51 -2.10
N LEU A 65 -10.97 -3.19 -2.19
CA LEU A 65 -12.17 -2.56 -1.66
C LEU A 65 -13.45 -3.04 -2.37
N ALA A 66 -13.39 -3.23 -3.70
CA ALA A 66 -14.51 -3.77 -4.45
C ALA A 66 -14.87 -5.20 -4.00
N GLU A 67 -13.85 -6.03 -3.75
CA GLU A 67 -14.02 -7.40 -3.24
C GLU A 67 -14.57 -7.40 -1.81
N GLU A 68 -14.04 -6.57 -0.92
CA GLU A 68 -14.52 -6.43 0.46
C GLU A 68 -16.00 -5.98 0.52
N ARG A 69 -16.40 -5.04 -0.34
CA ARG A 69 -17.81 -4.62 -0.50
C ARG A 69 -18.69 -5.75 -1.05
N ALA A 70 -18.21 -6.50 -2.04
CA ALA A 70 -18.94 -7.63 -2.59
C ALA A 70 -19.16 -8.75 -1.56
N LEU A 71 -18.21 -8.92 -0.63
CA LEU A 71 -18.29 -9.85 0.49
C LEU A 71 -19.08 -9.29 1.70
N GLY A 72 -19.46 -8.01 1.67
CA GLY A 72 -20.16 -7.35 2.78
C GLY A 72 -19.30 -7.18 4.04
N LEU A 73 -17.98 -7.11 3.89
CA LEU A 73 -17.04 -6.89 4.99
C LEU A 73 -16.90 -5.40 5.34
N ILE A 74 -17.23 -4.53 4.40
CA ILE A 74 -17.13 -3.07 4.50
C ILE A 74 -18.36 -2.47 3.81
N ASP A 75 -18.95 -1.47 4.47
CA ASP A 75 -20.11 -0.70 3.98
C ASP A 75 -19.73 0.32 2.88
#